data_AF-A0A7J7L9D8-F1
#
_entry.id   AF-A0A7J7L9D8-F1
#
_cell.length_a   1.000
_cell.length_b   1.000
_cell.length_c   1.000
_cell.angle_alpha   90.00
_cell.angle_beta   90.00
_cell.angle_gamma   90.00
#
_symmetry.space_group_name_H-M   'P 1'
#
loop_
_entity.id
_entity.type
_entity.pdbx_description
1 polymer ?
#
loop_
_entity_poly.entity_id
_entity_poly.type
_entity_poly.pdbx_seq_one_letter_code
_entity_poly.pdbx_strand_id
1 'polypeptide(L)'
;MTQFVVVACLSLAAKVEETQIPLLSDLQAEETKYVFEAKTIQRMEPFVLFKLHWKMNPVTPLSFVDHIIRRLRLKTRHHWEFLNKCEDLLVCVLADYRFVGYLPSVLAIAILLHIINQIEPCNLLEYQN
;
A
#
# COMPACT_ATOMS: atom_id res chain seq x y z
N MET A 1 2.41 8.57 -21.74
CA MET A 1 2.32 9.80 -20.92
C MET A 1 2.19 9.47 -19.43
N THR A 2 1.21 8.68 -19.01
CA THR A 2 0.97 8.34 -17.58
C THR A 2 2.07 7.51 -16.92
N GLN A 3 2.69 6.59 -17.66
CA GLN A 3 3.78 5.72 -17.14
C GLN A 3 4.93 6.50 -16.50
N PHE A 4 5.28 7.66 -17.06
CA PHE A 4 6.37 8.49 -16.56
C PHE A 4 6.07 9.10 -15.19
N VAL A 5 4.83 9.53 -14.97
CA VAL A 5 4.35 10.01 -13.66
C VAL A 5 4.33 8.86 -12.65
N VAL A 6 3.87 7.67 -13.06
CA VAL A 6 3.80 6.49 -12.19
C VAL A 6 5.17 6.10 -11.68
N VAL A 7 6.17 5.98 -12.55
CA VAL A 7 7.54 5.61 -12.17
C VAL A 7 8.18 6.68 -11.27
N ALA A 8 7.91 7.97 -11.54
CA ALA A 8 8.37 9.05 -10.66
C ALA A 8 7.71 9.00 -9.27
N CYS A 9 6.40 8.73 -9.19
CA CYS A 9 5.69 8.54 -7.92
C CYS A 9 6.22 7.34 -7.15
N LEU A 10 6.47 6.20 -7.82
CA LEU A 10 7.05 5.00 -7.21
C LEU A 10 8.47 5.27 -6.70
N SER A 11 9.31 5.97 -7.48
CA SER A 11 10.66 6.33 -7.05
C SER A 11 10.63 7.24 -5.82
N LEU A 12 9.73 8.21 -5.79
CA LEU A 12 9.55 9.09 -4.64
C LEU A 12 9.05 8.32 -3.41
N ALA A 13 8.07 7.42 -3.56
CA ALA A 13 7.59 6.59 -2.46
C ALA A 13 8.69 5.70 -1.90
N ALA A 14 9.48 5.05 -2.78
CA ALA A 14 10.60 4.22 -2.36
C ALA A 14 11.68 5.02 -1.62
N LYS A 15 11.96 6.27 -2.04
CA LYS A 15 12.89 7.17 -1.32
C LYS A 15 12.42 7.57 0.07
N VAL A 16 11.12 7.49 0.35
CA VAL A 16 10.51 7.92 1.61
C VAL A 16 10.33 6.74 2.57
N GLU A 17 9.88 5.59 2.06
CA GLU A 17 9.47 4.45 2.88
C GLU A 17 10.51 3.31 2.93
N GLU A 18 11.39 3.17 1.93
CA GLU A 18 12.33 2.05 1.86
C GLU A 18 13.70 2.36 2.47
N THR A 19 14.29 1.36 3.13
CA THR A 19 15.67 1.45 3.63
C THR A 19 16.70 1.22 2.53
N GLN A 20 16.38 0.36 1.58
CA GLN A 20 17.20 0.05 0.40
C GLN A 20 16.41 0.47 -0.83
N ILE A 21 16.87 1.55 -1.45
CA ILE A 21 16.14 2.15 -2.58
C ILE A 21 16.37 1.26 -3.82
N PRO A 22 15.30 0.72 -4.44
CA PRO A 22 15.41 -0.06 -5.67
C PRO A 22 15.94 0.79 -6.83
N LEU A 23 16.56 0.15 -7.81
CA LEU A 23 17.06 0.86 -8.99
C LEU A 23 15.88 1.37 -9.82
N LEU A 24 16.07 2.51 -10.50
CA LEU A 24 15.05 3.08 -11.38
C LEU A 24 14.71 2.17 -12.58
N SER A 25 15.60 1.23 -12.92
CA SER A 25 15.32 0.16 -13.89
C SER A 25 14.28 -0.82 -13.37
N ASP A 26 14.38 -1.18 -12.09
CA ASP A 26 13.57 -2.23 -11.47
C ASP A 26 12.15 -1.73 -11.16
N LEU A 27 12.00 -0.40 -11.02
CA LEU A 27 10.70 0.25 -10.88
C LEU A 27 9.92 0.37 -12.19
N GLN A 28 10.56 0.10 -13.34
CA GLN A 28 9.88 0.11 -14.63
C GLN A 28 9.34 -1.30 -14.89
N ALA A 29 8.00 -1.43 -14.96
CA ALA A 29 7.37 -2.73 -15.21
C ALA A 29 7.87 -3.36 -16.52
N GLU A 30 8.06 -4.68 -16.53
CA GLU A 30 8.60 -5.44 -17.66
C GLU A 30 7.77 -5.28 -18.95
N GLU A 31 6.47 -4.96 -18.83
CA GLU A 31 5.55 -4.75 -19.96
C GLU A 31 5.50 -3.30 -20.48
N THR A 32 6.42 -2.44 -20.06
CA THR A 32 6.43 -1.05 -20.56
C THR A 32 6.99 -0.98 -22.00
N LYS A 33 6.18 -0.43 -22.90
CA LYS A 33 6.56 -0.13 -24.30
C LYS A 33 7.76 0.83 -24.41
N TYR A 34 8.11 1.52 -23.33
CA TYR A 34 9.15 2.54 -23.29
C TYR A 34 9.97 2.41 -22.01
N VAL A 35 11.28 2.20 -22.16
CA VAL A 35 12.25 2.29 -21.07
C VAL A 35 12.72 3.73 -20.97
N PHE A 36 12.55 4.34 -19.79
CA PHE A 36 12.94 5.72 -19.53
C PHE A 36 14.34 5.78 -18.93
N GLU A 37 15.17 6.70 -19.43
CA GLU A 37 16.43 7.02 -18.79
C GLU A 37 16.21 7.54 -17.36
N ALA A 38 17.06 7.12 -16.44
CA ALA A 38 17.07 7.57 -15.04
C ALA A 38 17.06 9.10 -14.92
N LYS A 39 17.83 9.80 -15.75
CA LYS A 39 17.88 11.27 -15.78
C LYS A 39 16.53 11.90 -16.07
N THR A 40 15.75 11.28 -16.94
CA THR A 40 14.42 11.77 -17.30
C THR A 40 13.47 11.59 -16.13
N ILE A 41 13.45 10.41 -15.49
CA ILE A 41 12.62 10.15 -14.30
C ILE A 41 12.94 11.14 -13.17
N GLN A 42 14.23 11.35 -12.88
CA GLN A 42 14.67 12.30 -11.86
C GLN A 42 14.24 13.74 -12.14
N ARG A 43 14.16 14.15 -13.42
CA ARG A 43 13.62 15.47 -13.77
C ARG A 43 12.14 15.60 -13.46
N MET A 44 11.39 14.51 -13.39
CA MET A 44 9.95 14.53 -13.08
C MET A 44 9.66 14.63 -11.59
N GLU A 45 10.51 14.04 -10.76
CA GLU A 45 10.30 13.97 -9.31
C GLU A 45 10.05 15.35 -8.66
N PRO A 46 10.80 16.43 -8.97
CA PRO A 46 10.52 17.76 -8.42
C PRO A 46 9.14 18.29 -8.81
N PHE A 47 8.62 17.95 -10.00
CA PHE A 47 7.29 18.37 -10.41
C PHE A 47 6.21 17.65 -9.59
N VAL A 48 6.38 16.36 -9.34
CA VAL A 48 5.47 15.58 -8.47
C VAL A 48 5.51 16.14 -7.05
N LEU A 49 6.70 16.35 -6.48
CA LEU A 49 6.90 16.96 -5.16
C LEU A 49 6.22 18.32 -5.04
N PHE A 50 6.40 19.18 -6.05
CA PHE A 50 5.77 20.49 -6.10
C PHE A 50 4.24 20.38 -6.12
N LYS A 51 3.68 19.47 -6.93
CA LYS A 51 2.23 19.26 -7.01
C LYS A 51 1.64 18.67 -5.72
N LEU A 52 2.41 17.86 -4.99
CA LEU A 52 2.03 17.32 -3.68
C LEU A 52 2.33 18.30 -2.53
N HIS A 53 2.86 19.50 -2.81
CA HIS A 53 3.31 20.44 -1.79
C HIS A 53 4.27 19.81 -0.77
N TRP A 54 5.15 18.91 -1.23
CA TRP A 54 6.09 18.16 -0.40
C TRP A 54 5.45 17.28 0.68
N LYS A 55 4.14 17.01 0.59
CA LYS A 55 3.42 16.12 1.52
C LYS A 55 3.66 14.66 1.12
N MET A 56 4.84 14.16 1.43
CA MET A 56 5.33 12.85 0.99
C MET A 56 5.02 11.68 1.93
N ASN A 57 4.51 11.97 3.13
CA ASN A 57 4.13 10.95 4.12
C ASN A 57 2.62 11.03 4.41
N PRO A 58 1.75 10.61 3.47
CA PRO A 58 0.33 10.52 3.72
C PRO A 58 0.02 9.32 4.63
N VAL A 59 -0.99 9.46 5.49
CA VAL A 59 -1.47 8.33 6.29
C VAL A 59 -2.10 7.29 5.36
N THR A 60 -1.61 6.05 5.39
CA THR A 60 -2.11 4.95 4.57
C THR A 60 -3.12 4.10 5.34
N PRO A 61 -4.02 3.35 4.65
CA PRO A 61 -4.90 2.39 5.32
C PRO A 61 -4.11 1.34 6.12
N LEU A 62 -2.91 0.99 5.64
CA LEU A 62 -2.03 0.02 6.29
C LEU A 62 -1.65 0.42 7.72
N SER A 63 -1.40 1.72 7.96
CA SER A 63 -1.11 2.24 9.30
C SER A 63 -2.25 1.99 10.30
N PHE A 64 -3.50 2.10 9.84
CA PHE A 64 -4.68 1.81 10.67
C PHE A 64 -4.88 0.31 10.86
N VAL A 65 -4.66 -0.49 9.82
CA VAL A 65 -4.73 -1.96 9.88
C VAL A 65 -3.76 -2.48 10.94
N ASP A 66 -2.48 -2.13 10.88
CA ASP A 66 -1.47 -2.55 11.86
C ASP A 66 -1.85 -2.09 13.30
N HIS A 67 -2.32 -0.84 13.45
CA HIS A 67 -2.76 -0.33 14.75
C HIS A 67 -3.92 -1.14 15.34
N ILE A 68 -4.92 -1.48 14.53
CA ILE A 68 -6.11 -2.21 14.99
C ILE A 68 -5.77 -3.67 15.29
N ILE A 69 -4.99 -4.34 14.44
CA ILE A 69 -4.62 -5.76 14.64
C ILE A 69 -3.87 -5.95 15.95
N ARG A 70 -2.93 -5.04 16.29
CA ARG A 70 -2.22 -5.08 17.59
C ARG A 70 -3.17 -5.02 18.79
N ARG A 71 -4.35 -4.40 18.64
CA ARG A 71 -5.38 -4.32 19.69
C ARG A 71 -6.28 -5.55 19.76
N LEU A 72 -6.36 -6.36 18.70
CA LEU A 72 -7.17 -7.58 18.66
C LEU A 72 -6.57 -8.75 19.46
N ARG A 73 -5.38 -8.60 20.05
CA ARG A 73 -4.70 -9.61 20.89
C ARG A 73 -4.60 -11.00 20.25
N LEU A 74 -4.44 -11.07 18.93
CA LEU A 74 -4.23 -12.33 18.20
C LEU A 74 -2.87 -12.94 18.58
N LYS A 75 -2.76 -14.28 18.57
CA LYS A 75 -1.46 -14.96 18.70
C LYS A 75 -0.53 -14.53 17.56
N THR A 76 0.78 -14.44 17.82
CA THR A 76 1.79 -13.90 16.89
C THR A 76 1.76 -14.50 15.48
N ARG A 77 1.52 -15.82 15.36
CA ARG A 77 1.41 -16.49 14.05
C ARG A 77 0.18 -16.03 13.26
N HIS A 78 -0.96 -15.99 13.93
CA HIS A 78 -2.22 -15.57 13.33
C HIS A 78 -2.24 -14.07 13.01
N HIS A 79 -1.48 -13.26 13.76
CA HIS A 79 -1.29 -11.85 13.48
C HIS A 79 -0.68 -11.62 12.09
N TRP A 80 0.39 -12.35 11.75
CA TRP A 80 1.06 -12.22 10.45
C TRP A 80 0.19 -12.70 9.30
N GLU A 81 -0.43 -13.88 9.43
CA GLU A 81 -1.34 -14.42 8.42
C GLU A 81 -2.53 -13.49 8.15
N PHE A 82 -3.07 -12.86 9.20
CA PHE A 82 -4.16 -11.90 9.10
C PHE A 82 -3.72 -10.58 8.44
N LEU A 83 -2.53 -10.07 8.81
CA LEU A 83 -1.97 -8.86 8.20
C LEU A 83 -1.73 -9.06 6.70
N ASN A 84 -1.13 -10.18 6.28
CA ASN A 84 -0.90 -10.49 4.87
C ASN A 84 -2.21 -10.50 4.07
N LYS A 85 -3.28 -11.11 4.61
CA LYS A 85 -4.60 -11.09 3.96
C LYS A 85 -5.15 -9.67 3.82
N CYS A 86 -4.90 -8.80 4.81
CA CYS A 86 -5.29 -7.40 4.74
C CYS A 86 -4.51 -6.65 3.65
N GLU A 87 -3.20 -6.89 3.55
CA GLU A 87 -2.33 -6.30 2.53
C GLU A 87 -2.73 -6.74 1.12
N ASP A 88 -2.97 -8.05 0.91
CA ASP A 88 -3.43 -8.58 -0.37
C ASP A 88 -4.74 -7.92 -0.82
N LEU A 89 -5.73 -7.83 0.10
CA LEU A 89 -7.01 -7.19 -0.19
C LEU A 89 -6.85 -5.69 -0.42
N LEU A 90 -5.97 -5.02 0.33
CA LEU A 90 -5.68 -3.60 0.17
C LEU A 90 -5.11 -3.31 -1.23
N VAL A 91 -4.18 -4.13 -1.71
CA VAL A 91 -3.63 -4.01 -3.07
C VAL A 91 -4.74 -4.15 -4.12
N CYS A 92 -5.65 -5.13 -3.95
CA CYS A 92 -6.80 -5.30 -4.85
C CYS A 92 -7.74 -4.09 -4.83
N VAL A 93 -8.00 -3.51 -3.65
CA VAL A 93 -8.88 -2.34 -3.49
C VAL A 93 -8.24 -1.09 -4.10
N LEU A 94 -6.93 -0.89 -3.91
CA LEU A 94 -6.21 0.26 -4.45
C LEU A 94 -6.09 0.26 -5.97
N ALA A 95 -6.18 -0.91 -6.62
CA ALA A 95 -6.21 -1.02 -8.07
C ALA A 95 -7.48 -0.41 -8.69
N ASP A 96 -8.54 -0.23 -7.90
CA ASP A 96 -9.81 0.31 -8.34
C ASP A 96 -9.99 1.77 -7.90
N TYR A 97 -10.07 2.66 -8.88
CA TYR A 97 -10.18 4.10 -8.67
C TYR A 97 -11.41 4.52 -7.84
N ARG A 98 -12.45 3.67 -7.78
CA ARG A 98 -13.66 3.91 -6.97
C ARG A 98 -13.33 4.09 -5.48
N PHE A 99 -12.21 3.54 -5.01
CA PHE A 99 -11.83 3.59 -3.61
C PHE A 99 -10.96 4.80 -3.23
N VAL A 100 -10.47 5.58 -4.20
CA VAL A 100 -9.58 6.73 -3.99
C VAL A 100 -10.24 7.85 -3.15
N GLY A 101 -11.57 7.94 -3.17
CA GLY A 101 -12.32 8.97 -2.45
C GLY A 101 -12.59 8.67 -0.96
N TYR A 102 -12.31 7.45 -0.49
CA TYR A 102 -12.58 7.09 0.90
C TYR A 102 -11.42 7.45 1.83
N LEU A 103 -11.75 7.75 3.09
CA LEU A 103 -10.77 7.97 4.13
C LEU A 103 -9.94 6.69 4.38
N PRO A 104 -8.62 6.80 4.59
CA PRO A 104 -7.77 5.63 4.87
C PRO A 104 -8.24 4.78 6.05
N SER A 105 -8.79 5.42 7.09
CA SER A 105 -9.37 4.73 8.26
C SER A 105 -10.62 3.92 7.92
N VAL A 106 -11.46 4.42 7.02
CA VAL A 106 -12.69 3.74 6.57
C VAL A 106 -12.32 2.52 5.74
N LEU A 107 -11.37 2.67 4.81
CA LEU A 107 -10.87 1.54 4.02
C LEU A 107 -10.26 0.46 4.91
N ALA A 108 -9.45 0.85 5.90
CA ALA A 108 -8.84 -0.07 6.85
C ALA A 108 -9.89 -0.88 7.62
N ILE A 109 -10.89 -0.22 8.21
CA ILE A 109 -11.95 -0.91 8.97
C ILE A 109 -12.78 -1.81 8.05
N ALA A 110 -13.11 -1.36 6.83
CA ALA A 110 -13.87 -2.16 5.88
C ALA A 110 -13.12 -3.45 5.48
N ILE A 111 -11.81 -3.37 5.23
CA ILE A 111 -10.94 -4.51 4.93
C ILE A 111 -10.90 -5.47 6.12
N LEU A 112 -10.68 -4.94 7.34
CA LEU A 112 -10.63 -5.73 8.56
C LEU A 112 -11.93 -6.49 8.80
N LEU A 113 -13.08 -5.81 8.72
CA LEU A 113 -14.39 -6.42 8.89
C LEU A 113 -14.67 -7.46 7.80
N HIS A 114 -14.26 -7.20 6.55
CA HIS A 114 -14.41 -8.18 5.48
C HIS A 114 -13.65 -9.47 5.79
N ILE A 115 -12.39 -9.36 6.22
CA ILE A 115 -11.56 -10.53 6.52
C ILE A 115 -12.06 -11.26 7.77
N ILE A 116 -12.47 -10.53 8.81
CA ILE A 116 -13.10 -11.13 10.00
C ILE A 116 -14.34 -11.94 9.59
N ASN A 117 -15.24 -11.36 8.79
CA ASN A 117 -16.44 -12.05 8.30
C ASN A 117 -16.11 -13.28 7.43
N GLN A 118 -14.99 -13.30 6.71
CA GLN A 118 -14.54 -14.48 5.95
C GLN A 118 -13.99 -15.59 6.87
N ILE A 119 -13.50 -15.24 8.06
CA ILE A 119 -12.99 -16.17 9.07
C ILE A 119 -14.11 -16.65 10.02
N GLU A 120 -15.11 -15.81 10.26
CA GLU A 120 -16.26 -16.03 11.16
C GLU A 120 -17.17 -17.24 10.82
N PRO A 121 -17.31 -17.74 9.58
CA PRO A 121 -17.98 -19.01 9.35
C PRO A 121 -17.18 -20.25 9.82
N CYS A 122 -15.92 -20.12 10.27
CA CYS A 122 -15.12 -21.27 10.70
C CYS A 122 -14.58 -21.25 12.14
N ASN A 123 -13.92 -20.20 12.66
CA ASN A 123 -12.98 -20.43 13.78
C ASN A 123 -13.01 -19.42 14.95
N LEU A 124 -14.16 -18.84 15.32
CA LEU A 124 -14.22 -17.90 16.48
C LEU A 124 -13.82 -18.55 17.83
N LEU A 125 -13.83 -19.88 17.93
CA LEU A 125 -13.48 -20.63 19.15
C LEU A 125 -12.01 -21.06 19.24
N GLU A 126 -11.22 -21.01 18.16
CA GLU A 126 -9.81 -21.44 18.19
C GLU A 126 -8.83 -20.27 18.43
N TYR A 127 -9.28 -19.03 18.28
CA TYR A 127 -8.44 -17.84 18.41
C TYR A 127 -8.39 -17.28 19.84
N GLN A 128 -9.16 -17.86 20.77
CA GLN A 128 -9.15 -17.51 22.20
C GLN A 128 -8.41 -18.52 23.11
N ASN A 129 -7.98 -19.66 22.58
CA ASN A 129 -7.17 -20.66 23.31
C ASN A 129 -5.73 -20.63 22.82
#